data_AF-A0A8S0QKQ1-F1
#
_entry.id   AF-A0A8S0QKQ1-F1
#
_cell.length_a   1.000
_cell.length_b   1.000
_cell.length_c   1.000
_cell.angle_alpha   90.00
_cell.angle_beta   90.00
_cell.angle_gamma   90.00
#
_symmetry.space_group_name_H-M   'P 1'
#
loop_
_entity.id
_entity.type
_entity.pdbx_description
1 polymer ?
#
loop_
_entity_poly.entity_id
_entity_poly.type
_entity_poly.pdbx_seq_one_letter_code
_entity_poly.pdbx_strand_id
1 'polypeptide(L)'
;MGVVGQLYYSREENEEEIPSRILEVIHHFPRVFEEPKRLLSPRSHDHHIHLKEGSHLFKIRPHRCPFIQKTKIEKLIKEMLQTGIIQASNSVRSGRWSAGDEVQSLGQDL
;
A
#
# COMPACT_ATOMS: atom_id res chain seq x y z
N MET A 1 -32.41 -34.04 -5.86
CA MET A 1 -32.13 -33.07 -4.79
C MET A 1 -30.71 -32.57 -4.98
N GLY A 2 -30.54 -31.26 -5.22
CA GLY A 2 -29.23 -30.61 -5.31
C GLY A 2 -28.83 -30.16 -6.71
N VAL A 3 -29.53 -29.16 -7.27
CA VAL A 3 -28.96 -28.31 -8.33
C VAL A 3 -27.85 -27.46 -7.70
N VAL A 4 -26.59 -27.77 -7.98
CA VAL A 4 -25.46 -26.91 -7.64
C VAL A 4 -25.49 -25.74 -8.62
N GLY A 5 -26.06 -24.62 -8.17
CA GLY A 5 -26.07 -23.37 -8.92
C GLY A 5 -24.65 -22.88 -9.14
N GLN A 6 -24.15 -23.04 -10.35
CA GLN A 6 -23.02 -22.27 -10.87
C GLN A 6 -23.51 -20.83 -11.03
N LEU A 7 -23.26 -19.97 -10.04
CA LEU A 7 -23.28 -18.53 -10.25
C LEU A 7 -21.96 -18.16 -10.94
N TYR A 8 -21.86 -18.46 -12.23
CA TYR A 8 -20.97 -17.68 -13.06
C TYR A 8 -21.62 -16.31 -13.19
N TYR A 9 -20.92 -15.29 -12.68
CA TYR A 9 -21.24 -13.92 -13.02
C TYR A 9 -21.04 -13.80 -14.53
N SER A 10 -22.13 -13.80 -15.29
CA SER A 10 -22.10 -13.40 -16.69
C SER A 10 -21.51 -12.01 -16.72
N ARG A 11 -20.29 -11.90 -17.24
CA ARG A 11 -19.76 -10.62 -17.70
C ARG A 11 -20.62 -10.24 -18.90
N GLU A 12 -21.78 -9.66 -18.64
CA GLU A 12 -22.45 -8.86 -19.65
C GLU A 12 -21.49 -7.71 -19.92
N GLU A 13 -20.82 -7.77 -21.06
CA GLU A 13 -20.26 -6.59 -21.70
C GLU A 13 -21.45 -5.75 -22.16
N ASN A 14 -22.12 -5.13 -21.19
CA ASN A 14 -22.96 -4.00 -21.49
C ASN A 14 -21.99 -2.90 -21.94
N GLU A 15 -21.96 -2.65 -23.25
CA GLU A 15 -21.45 -1.41 -23.82
C GLU A 15 -22.37 -0.27 -23.36
N GLU A 16 -22.36 0.00 -22.05
CA GLU A 16 -23.00 1.17 -21.48
C GLU A 16 -22.21 2.39 -21.97
N GLU A 17 -22.76 3.05 -22.98
CA GLU A 17 -22.23 4.29 -23.52
C GLU A 17 -22.10 5.31 -22.37
N ILE A 18 -20.87 5.69 -22.05
CA ILE A 18 -20.59 6.58 -20.93
C ILE A 18 -21.26 7.93 -21.23
N PRO A 19 -22.20 8.41 -20.39
CA PRO A 19 -22.86 9.69 -20.61
C PRO A 19 -21.84 10.84 -20.77
N SER A 20 -22.09 11.76 -21.69
CA SER A 20 -21.14 12.82 -22.08
C SER A 20 -20.62 13.64 -20.88
N ARG A 21 -21.50 13.92 -19.91
CA ARG A 21 -21.14 14.64 -18.68
C ARG A 21 -20.07 13.93 -17.83
N ILE A 22 -20.04 12.60 -17.86
CA ILE A 22 -19.07 11.80 -17.11
C ILE A 22 -17.73 11.80 -17.86
N LEU A 23 -17.75 11.67 -19.19
CA LEU A 23 -16.55 11.79 -20.02
C LEU A 23 -15.86 13.15 -19.81
N GLU A 24 -16.61 14.24 -19.76
CA GLU A 24 -16.07 15.58 -19.47
C GLU A 24 -15.30 15.62 -18.14
N VAL A 25 -15.84 15.01 -17.07
CA VAL A 25 -15.18 14.97 -15.75
C VAL A 25 -13.91 14.11 -15.79
N ILE A 26 -13.96 12.95 -16.45
CA ILE A 26 -12.79 12.06 -16.60
C ILE A 26 -11.67 12.78 -17.35
N HIS A 27 -12.00 13.47 -18.45
CA HIS A 27 -11.05 14.25 -19.25
C HIS A 27 -10.52 15.48 -18.51
N HIS A 28 -11.31 16.09 -17.62
CA HIS A 28 -10.89 17.25 -16.85
C HIS A 28 -9.98 16.89 -15.67
N PHE A 29 -10.13 15.69 -15.11
CA PHE A 29 -9.36 15.22 -13.94
C PHE A 29 -8.56 13.94 -14.19
N PRO A 30 -7.77 13.83 -15.27
CA PRO A 30 -7.05 12.59 -15.59
C PRO A 30 -6.10 12.18 -14.46
N ARG A 31 -5.48 13.17 -13.81
CA ARG A 31 -4.55 13.00 -12.69
C ARG A 31 -5.18 12.35 -11.45
N VAL A 32 -6.49 12.46 -11.23
CA VAL A 32 -7.17 11.84 -10.08
C VAL A 32 -7.27 10.33 -10.25
N PHE A 33 -7.32 9.86 -11.49
CA PHE A 33 -7.44 8.45 -11.86
C PHE A 33 -6.10 7.79 -12.18
N GLU A 34 -5.02 8.57 -12.26
CA GLU A 34 -3.66 8.03 -12.37
C GLU A 34 -3.25 7.31 -11.08
N GLU A 35 -2.51 6.21 -11.23
CA GLU A 35 -1.94 5.51 -10.08
C GLU A 35 -1.00 6.46 -9.30
N PRO A 36 -1.22 6.67 -7.99
CA PRO A 36 -0.42 7.60 -7.21
C PRO A 36 1.01 7.07 -7.07
N LYS A 37 1.95 7.75 -7.72
CA LYS A 37 3.38 7.36 -7.73
C LYS A 37 4.17 7.82 -6.50
N ARG A 38 3.58 8.67 -5.65
CA ARG A 38 4.24 9.32 -4.51
C ARG A 38 3.22 9.54 -3.39
N LEU A 39 3.70 9.66 -2.15
CA LEU A 39 2.90 10.18 -1.05
C LEU A 39 2.30 11.52 -1.47
N LEU A 40 1.00 11.67 -1.25
CA LEU A 40 0.31 12.93 -1.48
C LEU A 40 1.03 14.00 -0.64
N SER A 41 1.35 15.14 -1.28
CA SER A 41 2.03 16.24 -0.60
C SER A 41 1.31 16.62 0.70
N PRO A 42 2.04 17.11 1.72
CA PRO A 42 1.44 17.54 2.98
C PRO A 42 0.22 18.41 2.70
N ARG A 43 -0.93 18.01 3.24
CA ARG A 43 -2.15 18.80 3.11
C ARG A 43 -2.14 19.82 4.25
N SER A 44 -2.88 20.91 4.11
CA SER A 44 -3.03 21.88 5.22
C SER A 44 -3.63 21.26 6.49
N HIS A 45 -4.27 20.10 6.36
CA HIS A 45 -4.88 19.32 7.45
C HIS A 45 -4.21 17.94 7.52
N ASP A 46 -2.99 17.89 8.05
CA ASP A 46 -2.33 16.63 8.34
C ASP A 46 -2.94 15.98 9.60
N HIS A 47 -3.06 14.65 9.58
CA HIS A 47 -3.59 13.90 10.71
C HIS A 47 -2.53 13.79 11.81
N HIS A 48 -2.69 14.56 12.88
CA HIS A 48 -1.82 14.47 14.06
C HIS A 48 -2.31 13.39 15.03
N ILE A 49 -1.40 12.51 15.44
CA ILE A 49 -1.63 11.54 16.52
C ILE A 49 -1.28 12.22 17.84
N HIS A 50 -2.28 12.75 18.56
CA HIS A 50 -2.06 13.35 19.88
C HIS A 50 -1.75 12.27 20.92
N LEU A 51 -0.59 12.37 21.56
CA LEU A 51 -0.20 11.51 22.68
C LEU A 51 -0.79 12.05 23.99
N LYS A 52 -1.21 11.15 24.88
CA LYS A 52 -1.60 11.55 26.24
C LYS A 52 -0.37 11.96 27.04
N GLU A 53 -0.50 12.97 27.90
CA GLU A 53 0.54 13.33 28.85
C GLU A 53 0.93 12.12 29.72
N GLY A 54 2.25 11.90 29.85
CA GLY A 54 2.80 10.72 30.55
C GLY A 54 2.83 9.43 29.73
N SER A 55 2.35 9.42 28.47
CA SER A 55 2.47 8.22 27.63
C SER A 55 3.92 8.01 27.19
N HIS A 56 4.50 6.87 27.59
CA HIS A 56 5.83 6.46 27.17
C HIS A 56 5.74 5.65 25.88
N LEU A 57 6.51 6.02 24.86
CA LEU A 57 6.63 5.24 23.63
C LEU A 57 7.30 3.90 23.94
N PHE A 58 6.59 2.78 23.78
CA PHE A 58 7.15 1.46 24.01
C PHE A 58 7.69 0.84 22.71
N LYS A 59 8.83 0.17 22.81
CA LYS A 59 9.48 -0.56 21.72
C LYS A 59 9.24 -2.06 21.91
N ILE A 60 8.41 -2.65 21.07
CA ILE A 60 8.17 -4.11 21.09
C ILE A 60 9.22 -4.81 20.23
N ARG A 61 9.68 -5.98 20.67
CA ARG A 61 10.55 -6.85 19.87
C ARG A 61 9.81 -7.33 18.60
N PRO A 62 10.47 -7.39 17.43
CA PRO A 62 9.85 -7.92 16.22
C PRO A 62 9.29 -9.33 16.43
N HIS A 63 8.10 -9.58 15.90
CA HIS A 63 7.48 -10.90 15.95
C HIS A 63 8.22 -11.89 15.05
N ARG A 64 8.25 -13.16 15.45
CA ARG A 64 8.78 -14.25 14.62
C ARG A 64 7.73 -14.70 13.62
N CYS A 65 8.09 -14.63 12.35
CA CYS A 65 7.22 -14.96 11.23
C CYS A 65 7.72 -16.25 10.54
N PRO A 66 6.85 -17.24 10.24
CA PRO A 66 7.21 -18.39 9.42
C PRO A 66 7.75 -17.97 8.05
N PHE A 67 8.65 -18.78 7.47
CA PHE A 67 9.37 -18.46 6.23
C PHE A 67 8.44 -18.01 5.07
N ILE A 68 7.35 -18.75 4.83
CA ILE A 68 6.40 -18.44 3.76
C ILE A 68 5.74 -17.07 3.94
N GLN A 69 5.43 -16.70 5.18
CA GLN A 69 4.83 -15.40 5.49
C GLN A 69 5.87 -14.28 5.37
N LYS A 70 7.14 -14.54 5.76
CA LYS A 70 8.24 -13.59 5.61
C LYS A 70 8.43 -13.20 4.14
N THR A 71 8.49 -14.17 3.23
CA THR A 71 8.63 -13.91 1.79
C THR A 71 7.49 -13.07 1.23
N LYS A 72 6.24 -13.35 1.64
CA LYS A 72 5.08 -12.54 1.22
C LYS A 72 5.18 -11.10 1.74
N ILE A 73 5.53 -10.93 3.01
CA ILE A 73 5.69 -9.61 3.63
C ILE A 73 6.81 -8.84 2.95
N GLU A 74 7.95 -9.46 2.67
CA GLU A 74 9.08 -8.81 1.99
C GLU A 74 8.72 -8.36 0.57
N LYS A 75 7.97 -9.18 -0.17
CA LYS A 75 7.46 -8.81 -1.49
C LYS A 75 6.54 -7.59 -1.40
N LEU A 76 5.57 -7.61 -0.49
CA LEU A 76 4.64 -6.50 -0.29
C LEU A 76 5.35 -5.22 0.14
N ILE A 77 6.33 -5.31 1.05
CA ILE A 77 7.14 -4.16 1.46
C ILE A 77 7.87 -3.55 0.27
N LYS A 78 8.44 -4.38 -0.62
CA LYS A 78 9.12 -3.90 -1.83
C LYS A 78 8.16 -3.15 -2.74
N GLU A 79 6.97 -3.69 -2.97
CA GLU A 79 5.92 -3.05 -3.78
C GLU A 79 5.46 -1.72 -3.14
N MET A 80 5.26 -1.69 -1.83
CA MET A 80 4.85 -0.49 -1.08
C MET A 80 5.94 0.59 -1.06
N LEU A 81 7.22 0.22 -1.05
CA LEU A 81 8.34 1.15 -1.18
C LEU A 81 8.42 1.72 -2.59
N GLN A 82 8.24 0.89 -3.62
CA GLN A 82 8.27 1.30 -5.03
C GLN A 82 7.12 2.26 -5.38
N THR A 83 5.92 1.97 -4.87
CA THR A 83 4.74 2.84 -5.02
C THR A 83 4.83 4.10 -4.16
N GLY A 84 5.76 4.15 -3.22
CA GLY A 84 5.94 5.28 -2.30
C GLY A 84 4.84 5.38 -1.25
N ILE A 85 4.11 4.30 -0.94
CA ILE A 85 3.12 4.29 0.16
C ILE A 85 3.82 4.30 1.53
N ILE A 86 5.01 3.70 1.61
CA ILE A 86 5.85 3.68 2.82
C ILE A 86 7.24 4.24 2.49
N GLN A 87 7.90 4.76 3.52
CA GLN A 87 9.28 5.22 3.46
C GLN A 87 10.08 4.64 4.62
N ALA A 88 11.35 4.32 4.37
CA ALA A 88 12.28 3.97 5.44
C ALA A 88 12.40 5.15 6.42
N SER A 89 12.10 4.91 7.69
CA SER A 89 12.17 5.92 8.75
C SER A 89 12.97 5.40 9.93
N ASN A 90 13.87 6.24 10.45
CA ASN A 90 14.68 5.94 11.63
C ASN A 90 13.97 6.44 12.90
N SER A 91 12.74 5.99 13.13
CA SER A 91 12.00 6.36 14.34
C SER A 91 12.49 5.56 15.56
N VAL A 92 12.66 6.21 16.70
CA VAL A 92 13.09 5.60 17.98
C VAL A 92 12.21 4.43 18.41
N ARG A 93 10.93 4.43 17.99
CA ARG A 93 9.93 3.40 18.26
C ARG A 93 10.22 2.07 17.55
N SER A 94 10.87 2.11 16.39
CA SER A 94 11.13 0.90 15.60
C SER A 94 12.37 0.15 16.13
N GLY A 95 12.26 -1.18 16.25
CA GLY A 95 13.46 -2.03 16.20
C GLY A 95 14.24 -1.73 14.91
N ARG A 96 15.57 -1.82 14.95
CA ARG A 96 16.35 -1.95 13.71
C ARG A 96 15.83 -3.22 13.05
N TRP A 97 15.09 -3.08 11.94
CA TRP A 97 14.70 -4.23 11.13
C TRP A 97 15.98 -4.71 10.46
N SER A 98 16.68 -5.65 11.09
CA SER A 98 17.71 -6.42 10.41
C SER A 98 16.98 -7.37 9.47
N ALA A 99 16.72 -6.90 8.25
CA ALA A 99 16.56 -7.82 7.14
C ALA A 99 17.79 -8.73 7.20
N GLY A 100 17.57 -10.05 7.28
CA GLY A 100 18.67 -11.00 7.07
C GLY A 100 19.34 -10.60 5.76
N ASP A 101 20.67 -10.57 5.78
CA ASP A 101 21.55 -9.95 4.81
C ASP A 101 21.28 -10.41 3.36
N GLU A 102 20.27 -9.86 2.69
CA GLU A 102 20.01 -10.14 1.27
C GLU A 102 19.16 -9.08 0.57
N VAL A 103 19.25 -7.81 1.03
CA VAL A 103 18.60 -6.69 0.32
C VAL A 103 19.56 -5.53 0.04
N GLN A 104 20.84 -5.67 0.39
CA GLN A 104 21.87 -4.65 0.11
C GLN A 104 22.81 -5.00 -1.06
N SER A 105 22.70 -6.18 -1.68
CA SER A 105 23.60 -6.59 -2.78
C SER A 105 23.09 -6.32 -4.20
N LEU A 106 21.88 -5.77 -4.38
CA LEU A 106 21.33 -5.49 -5.72
C LEU A 106 21.03 -4.00 -5.91
N GLY A 107 21.96 -3.15 -5.47
CA GLY A 107 21.93 -1.70 -5.67
C GLY A 107 23.29 -1.09 -5.98
N GLN A 108 24.28 -1.92 -6.30
CA GLN A 108 25.58 -1.52 -6.83
C GLN A 108 25.79 -2.30 -8.12
N ASP A 109 25.05 -1.93 -9.17
CA ASP A 109 25.33 -2.21 -10.58
C ASP A 109 24.19 -1.59 -11.39
N LEU A 110 24.22 -0.26 -11.48
CA LEU A 110 23.79 0.60 -12.59
C LEU A 110 24.17 2.05 -12.26
#